data_AF-A0A1H8J5I9-F1
#
_entry.id   AF-A0A1H8J5I9-F1
#
_cell.length_a   1.000
_cell.length_b   1.000
_cell.length_c   1.000
_cell.angle_alpha   90.00
_cell.angle_beta   90.00
_cell.angle_gamma   90.00
#
_symmetry.space_group_name_H-M   'P 1'
#
loop_
_entity.id
_entity.type
_entity.pdbx_description
1 polymer ?
#
loop_
_entity_poly.entity_id
_entity_poly.type
_entity_poly.pdbx_seq_one_letter_code
_entity_poly.pdbx_strand_id
1 'polypeptide(L)'
;MLADGVVPADRWRVVLIAGDNNSPAFDNGVEAMRAKLVARGVRDIRALTSDPGANPSLPVATAANVSSALRTAGGEACLAFITSHGDESGFVLRQARGTVSPATLDNALDAGCGARPTVVVVSACHSGVFISSGMRQPNRIVLSAAAADRSSFGCGAGDRYTYFDQCLLQQFDGAATWQQLAGATKSCVETLERKMGIQRPSLPQTFVGSGVADLRIPGR
;
A
#
# COMPACT_ATOMS: atom_id res chain seq x y z
N MET A 1 22.22 10.17 -4.02
CA MET A 1 21.95 8.74 -4.25
C MET A 1 22.24 8.01 -2.95
N LEU A 2 21.32 7.18 -2.46
CA LEU A 2 21.64 6.24 -1.39
C LEU A 2 22.62 5.24 -1.97
N ALA A 3 23.84 5.17 -1.42
CA ALA A 3 24.95 4.45 -2.06
C ALA A 3 24.67 2.94 -2.28
N ASP A 4 23.73 2.34 -1.53
CA ASP A 4 23.40 0.91 -1.63
C ASP A 4 21.89 0.59 -1.61
N GLY A 5 21.02 1.60 -1.73
CA GLY A 5 19.56 1.41 -1.64
C GLY A 5 19.06 0.94 -0.26
N VAL A 6 19.92 0.88 0.74
CA VAL A 6 19.60 0.47 2.12
C VAL A 6 19.14 1.68 2.93
N VAL A 7 18.01 1.57 3.61
CA VAL A 7 17.58 2.47 4.68
C VAL A 7 17.34 1.63 5.94
N PRO A 8 17.99 1.92 7.08
CA PRO A 8 17.80 1.16 8.31
C PRO A 8 16.32 1.04 8.68
N ALA A 9 15.89 -0.14 9.14
CA ALA A 9 14.47 -0.42 9.36
C ALA A 9 13.79 0.55 10.35
N ASP A 10 14.51 0.96 11.40
CA ASP A 10 14.06 1.92 12.40
C ASP A 10 13.98 3.36 11.89
N ARG A 11 14.51 3.64 10.69
CA ARG A 11 14.41 4.94 10.00
C ARG A 11 13.26 4.99 8.99
N TRP A 12 12.47 3.93 8.85
CA TRP A 12 11.26 3.96 8.05
C TRP A 12 10.10 4.54 8.85
N ARG A 13 9.41 5.50 8.23
CA ARG A 13 8.09 5.96 8.68
C ARG A 13 7.00 5.28 7.85
N VAL A 14 6.04 4.67 8.52
CA VAL A 14 5.02 3.85 7.88
C VAL A 14 3.62 4.32 8.25
N VAL A 15 2.76 4.43 7.23
CA VAL A 15 1.32 4.62 7.39
C VAL A 15 0.60 3.43 6.77
N LEU A 16 -0.23 2.75 7.56
CA LEU A 16 -1.04 1.61 7.14
C LEU A 16 -2.52 2.01 7.24
N ILE A 17 -3.28 1.82 6.17
CA ILE A 17 -4.65 2.35 6.06
C ILE A 17 -5.58 1.24 5.59
N ALA A 18 -6.51 0.82 6.47
CA ALA A 18 -7.70 0.09 6.08
C ALA A 18 -8.81 1.11 5.82
N GLY A 19 -9.25 1.23 4.56
CA GLY A 19 -10.16 2.30 4.15
C GLY A 19 -11.64 1.94 4.23
N ASP A 20 -11.99 0.66 4.17
CA ASP A 20 -13.38 0.17 4.18
C ASP A 20 -13.53 -1.00 5.17
N ASN A 21 -14.72 -1.19 5.73
CA ASN A 21 -15.04 -2.27 6.67
C ASN A 21 -16.18 -3.17 6.17
N ASN A 22 -16.46 -3.17 4.86
CA ASN A 22 -17.38 -4.13 4.26
C ASN A 22 -16.83 -5.57 4.28
N SER A 23 -15.51 -5.69 4.41
CA SER A 23 -14.80 -6.96 4.57
C SER A 23 -13.71 -6.78 5.62
N PRO A 24 -13.50 -7.77 6.51
CA PRO A 24 -12.38 -7.73 7.46
C PRO A 24 -11.01 -7.87 6.77
N ALA A 25 -10.99 -8.24 5.48
CA ALA A 25 -9.76 -8.41 4.70
C ALA A 25 -8.83 -7.19 4.74
N PHE A 26 -9.41 -5.98 4.82
CA PHE A 26 -8.65 -4.74 4.84
C PHE A 26 -7.88 -4.55 6.16
N ASP A 27 -8.55 -4.66 7.31
CA ASP A 27 -7.88 -4.60 8.61
C ASP A 27 -6.91 -5.77 8.80
N ASN A 28 -7.27 -6.98 8.34
CA ASN A 28 -6.36 -8.13 8.36
C ASN A 28 -5.06 -7.84 7.57
N GLY A 29 -5.18 -7.22 6.40
CA GLY A 29 -4.02 -6.82 5.58
C GLY A 29 -3.12 -5.82 6.31
N VAL A 30 -3.71 -4.80 6.95
CA VAL A 30 -2.98 -3.83 7.78
C VAL A 30 -2.27 -4.51 8.95
N GLU A 31 -2.96 -5.38 9.68
CA GLU A 31 -2.38 -6.10 10.82
C GLU A 31 -1.20 -6.97 10.39
N ALA A 32 -1.36 -7.75 9.32
CA ALA A 32 -0.33 -8.65 8.82
C ALA A 32 0.90 -7.89 8.30
N MET A 33 0.69 -6.79 7.58
CA MET A 33 1.79 -5.92 7.12
C MET A 33 2.51 -5.28 8.32
N ARG A 34 1.77 -4.79 9.32
CA ARG A 34 2.34 -4.27 10.57
C ARG A 34 3.23 -5.31 11.25
N ALA A 35 2.75 -6.54 11.40
CA ALA A 35 3.49 -7.61 12.05
C ALA A 35 4.82 -7.90 11.34
N LYS A 36 4.82 -7.97 10.00
CA LYS A 36 6.05 -8.15 9.21
C LYS A 36 7.03 -7.02 9.38
N LEU A 37 6.57 -5.77 9.30
CA LEU A 37 7.44 -4.59 9.44
C LEU A 37 8.04 -4.49 10.85
N VAL A 38 7.26 -4.76 11.89
CA VAL A 38 7.76 -4.82 13.27
C VAL A 38 8.82 -5.91 13.43
N ALA A 39 8.58 -7.11 12.88
CA ALA A 39 9.56 -8.20 12.91
C ALA A 39 10.87 -7.85 12.18
N ARG A 40 10.83 -6.90 11.24
CA ARG A 40 12.01 -6.34 10.54
C ARG A 40 12.68 -5.18 11.27
N GLY A 41 12.17 -4.76 12.42
CA GLY A 41 12.72 -3.68 13.24
C GLY A 41 12.15 -2.29 12.93
N VAL A 42 11.12 -2.18 12.09
CA VAL A 42 10.42 -0.90 11.87
C VAL A 42 9.67 -0.50 13.13
N ARG A 43 9.85 0.75 13.59
CA ARG A 43 9.27 1.25 14.85
C ARG A 43 8.24 2.36 14.65
N ASP A 44 8.44 3.24 13.70
CA ASP A 44 7.51 4.35 13.41
C ASP A 44 6.39 3.89 12.47
N ILE A 45 5.35 3.29 13.06
CA ILE A 45 4.19 2.77 12.31
C ILE A 45 2.90 3.38 12.84
N ARG A 46 2.18 4.09 11.97
CA ARG A 46 0.82 4.57 12.20
C ARG A 46 -0.18 3.72 11.42
N ALA A 47 -0.97 2.91 12.12
CA ALA A 47 -2.08 2.15 11.52
C ALA A 47 -3.42 2.87 11.75
N LEU A 48 -4.30 2.84 10.74
CA LEU A 48 -5.65 3.40 10.76
C LEU A 48 -6.64 2.29 10.36
N THR A 49 -7.76 2.20 11.07
CA THR A 49 -8.82 1.20 10.85
C THR A 49 -10.10 1.84 10.28
N SER A 50 -10.84 1.09 9.48
CA SER A 50 -12.21 1.45 9.05
C SER A 50 -13.28 0.88 9.98
N ASP A 51 -12.91 -0.05 10.87
CA ASP A 51 -13.80 -0.72 11.84
C ASP A 51 -13.37 -0.44 13.30
N PRO A 52 -13.79 0.69 13.89
CA PRO A 52 -13.48 0.98 15.29
C PRO A 52 -14.16 0.02 16.29
N GLY A 53 -15.19 -0.72 15.87
CA GLY A 53 -15.82 -1.73 16.72
C GLY A 53 -14.93 -2.96 16.88
N ALA A 54 -14.37 -3.45 15.77
CA ALA A 54 -13.42 -4.55 15.77
C ALA A 54 -12.03 -4.13 16.27
N ASN A 55 -11.60 -2.90 16.01
CA ASN A 55 -10.25 -2.39 16.29
C ASN A 55 -10.26 -1.11 17.16
N PRO A 56 -10.76 -1.15 18.41
CA PRO A 56 -10.99 0.05 19.23
C PRO A 56 -9.71 0.79 19.66
N SER A 57 -8.54 0.15 19.55
CA SER A 57 -7.24 0.78 19.87
C SER A 57 -6.63 1.55 18.70
N LEU A 58 -7.17 1.38 17.48
CA LEU A 58 -6.70 2.06 16.30
C LEU A 58 -7.54 3.32 16.03
N PRO A 59 -6.92 4.42 15.60
CA PRO A 59 -7.66 5.57 15.09
C PRO A 59 -8.47 5.18 13.85
N VAL A 60 -9.62 5.83 13.68
CA VAL A 60 -10.44 5.63 12.48
C VAL A 60 -9.78 6.27 11.26
N ALA A 61 -9.82 5.59 10.11
CA ALA A 61 -9.35 6.06 8.80
C ALA A 61 -10.28 7.13 8.21
N THR A 62 -10.40 8.27 8.90
CA THR A 62 -11.08 9.47 8.38
C THR A 62 -10.14 10.24 7.46
N ALA A 63 -10.70 11.11 6.60
CA ALA A 63 -9.89 11.97 5.73
C ALA A 63 -8.88 12.82 6.54
N ALA A 64 -9.29 13.34 7.70
CA ALA A 64 -8.44 14.11 8.59
C ALA A 64 -7.31 13.26 9.20
N ASN A 65 -7.62 12.06 9.71
CA ASN A 65 -6.61 11.18 10.31
C ASN A 65 -5.64 10.64 9.26
N VAL A 66 -6.11 10.29 8.06
CA VAL A 66 -5.28 9.88 6.93
C VAL A 66 -4.36 11.02 6.49
N SER A 67 -4.91 12.22 6.27
CA SER A 67 -4.12 13.40 5.89
C SER A 67 -3.08 13.73 6.96
N SER A 68 -3.48 13.77 8.23
CA SER A 68 -2.55 13.99 9.34
C SER A 68 -1.44 12.93 9.34
N ALA A 69 -1.79 11.65 9.30
CA ALA A 69 -0.83 10.55 9.37
C ALA A 69 0.15 10.56 8.19
N LEU A 70 -0.28 10.92 6.99
CA LEU A 70 0.57 11.01 5.80
C LEU A 70 1.47 12.25 5.83
N ARG A 71 0.98 13.40 6.30
CA ARG A 71 1.71 14.69 6.27
C ARG A 71 2.74 14.87 7.39
N THR A 72 2.81 13.96 8.37
CA THR A 72 3.62 14.13 9.60
C THR A 72 5.14 14.29 9.48
N ALA A 73 5.87 14.26 8.37
CA ALA A 73 7.36 14.33 8.39
C ALA A 73 8.09 13.32 9.34
N GLY A 74 9.41 13.17 9.20
CA GLY A 74 10.19 12.19 9.96
C GLY A 74 10.42 10.85 9.25
N GLY A 75 11.46 10.13 9.66
CA GLY A 75 12.03 8.99 8.94
C GLY A 75 12.92 9.41 7.75
N GLU A 76 13.77 8.49 7.29
CA GLU A 76 14.63 8.64 6.11
C GLU A 76 13.97 8.04 4.85
N ALA A 77 13.00 7.13 5.03
CA ALA A 77 12.13 6.61 3.99
C ALA A 77 10.68 6.51 4.47
N CYS A 78 9.75 6.49 3.52
CA CYS A 78 8.32 6.39 3.77
C CYS A 78 7.72 5.12 3.16
N LEU A 79 6.74 4.54 3.84
CA LEU A 79 5.82 3.54 3.29
C LEU A 79 4.38 3.96 3.57
N ALA A 80 3.57 4.06 2.53
CA ALA A 80 2.12 4.13 2.64
C ALA A 80 1.54 2.83 2.08
N PHE A 81 0.91 2.02 2.92
CA PHE A 81 0.19 0.81 2.52
C PHE A 81 -1.31 1.06 2.72
N ILE A 82 -2.06 1.00 1.64
CA ILE A 82 -3.50 1.27 1.60
C ILE A 82 -4.18 0.00 1.11
N THR A 83 -5.21 -0.44 1.84
CA THR A 83 -6.07 -1.55 1.44
C THR A 83 -7.53 -1.16 1.68
N SER A 84 -8.32 -1.13 0.61
CA SER A 84 -9.69 -0.61 0.61
C SER A 84 -10.47 -1.02 -0.64
N HIS A 85 -11.74 -0.63 -0.71
CA HIS A 85 -12.42 -0.47 -2.00
C HIS A 85 -11.88 0.75 -2.77
N GLY A 86 -12.19 0.80 -4.06
CA GLY A 86 -11.82 1.92 -4.92
C GLY A 86 -12.59 1.91 -6.23
N ASP A 87 -12.48 3.03 -6.92
CA ASP A 87 -13.02 3.28 -8.26
C ASP A 87 -12.00 4.13 -9.04
N GLU A 88 -12.34 4.55 -10.25
CA GLU A 88 -11.46 5.37 -11.09
C GLU A 88 -11.10 6.74 -10.48
N SER A 89 -11.84 7.20 -9.46
CA SER A 89 -11.56 8.45 -8.76
C SER A 89 -10.58 8.30 -7.59
N GLY A 90 -10.39 7.08 -7.05
CA GLY A 90 -9.43 6.80 -5.99
C GLY A 90 -9.85 5.66 -5.05
N PHE A 91 -9.27 5.64 -3.83
CA PHE A 91 -9.64 4.65 -2.81
C PHE A 91 -10.62 5.21 -1.80
N VAL A 92 -11.53 4.37 -1.32
CA VAL A 92 -12.61 4.74 -0.40
C VAL A 92 -12.11 4.84 1.04
N LEU A 93 -12.59 5.84 1.76
CA LEU A 93 -12.56 5.94 3.21
C LEU A 93 -14.00 5.91 3.73
N ARG A 94 -14.50 4.73 4.11
CA ARG A 94 -15.93 4.51 4.39
C ARG A 94 -16.44 5.38 5.54
N GLN A 95 -15.66 5.49 6.60
CA GLN A 95 -16.01 6.32 7.77
C GLN A 95 -16.01 7.83 7.46
N ALA A 96 -15.28 8.25 6.43
CA ALA A 96 -15.28 9.62 5.94
C ALA A 96 -16.37 9.89 4.89
N ARG A 97 -17.07 8.85 4.40
CA ARG A 97 -17.98 8.92 3.25
C ARG A 97 -17.34 9.63 2.05
N GLY A 98 -16.06 9.34 1.81
CA GLY A 98 -15.28 10.05 0.79
C GLY A 98 -14.24 9.16 0.14
N THR A 99 -13.65 9.69 -0.93
CA THR A 99 -12.61 9.04 -1.72
C THR A 99 -11.34 9.87 -1.66
N VAL A 100 -10.20 9.22 -1.50
CA VAL A 100 -8.89 9.87 -1.63
C VAL A 100 -8.41 9.69 -3.06
N SER A 101 -8.33 10.80 -3.78
CA SER A 101 -7.86 10.81 -5.18
C SER A 101 -6.34 10.70 -5.28
N PRO A 102 -5.80 10.36 -6.47
CA PRO A 102 -4.36 10.37 -6.72
C PRO A 102 -3.69 11.70 -6.35
N ALA A 103 -4.30 12.84 -6.72
CA ALA A 103 -3.77 14.16 -6.42
C ALA A 103 -3.75 14.46 -4.90
N THR A 104 -4.78 14.05 -4.17
CA THR A 104 -4.82 14.21 -2.71
C THR A 104 -3.74 13.38 -2.03
N LEU A 105 -3.54 12.14 -2.46
CA LEU A 105 -2.48 11.28 -1.92
C LEU A 105 -1.08 11.85 -2.21
N ASP A 106 -0.84 12.26 -3.46
CA ASP A 106 0.43 12.86 -3.91
C ASP A 106 0.80 14.08 -3.07
N ASN A 107 -0.12 15.03 -2.93
CA ASN A 107 0.07 16.24 -2.10
C ASN A 107 0.38 15.92 -0.63
N ALA A 108 -0.26 14.88 -0.07
CA ALA A 108 -0.02 14.47 1.30
C ALA A 108 1.38 13.83 1.47
N LEU A 109 1.79 13.01 0.50
CA LEU A 109 3.12 12.40 0.46
C LEU A 109 4.22 13.43 0.21
N ASP A 110 3.98 14.45 -0.60
CA ASP A 110 4.95 15.53 -0.81
C ASP A 110 5.16 16.34 0.47
N ALA A 111 4.07 16.69 1.15
CA ALA A 111 4.17 17.39 2.43
C ALA A 111 4.85 16.55 3.53
N GLY A 112 4.57 15.25 3.57
CA GLY A 112 5.02 14.38 4.66
C GLY A 112 6.30 13.61 4.41
N CYS A 113 6.65 13.34 3.17
CA CYS A 113 7.82 12.56 2.75
C CYS A 113 8.79 13.39 1.91
N GLY A 114 8.30 14.36 1.14
CA GLY A 114 9.12 15.20 0.27
C GLY A 114 9.97 14.36 -0.69
N ALA A 115 11.26 14.69 -0.79
CA ALA A 115 12.22 14.02 -1.67
C ALA A 115 12.75 12.67 -1.17
N ARG A 116 12.32 12.19 0.01
CA ARG A 116 12.77 10.90 0.56
C ARG A 116 12.26 9.71 -0.25
N PRO A 117 13.00 8.59 -0.32
CA PRO A 117 12.48 7.35 -0.87
C PRO A 117 11.13 7.02 -0.28
N THR A 118 10.14 6.77 -1.13
CA THR A 118 8.76 6.55 -0.69
C THR A 118 8.15 5.45 -1.49
N VAL A 119 7.61 4.46 -0.78
CA VAL A 119 6.87 3.36 -1.37
C VAL A 119 5.39 3.56 -1.07
N VAL A 120 4.57 3.42 -2.10
CA VAL A 120 3.12 3.52 -2.02
C VAL A 120 2.54 2.24 -2.57
N VAL A 121 1.78 1.52 -1.75
CA VAL A 121 1.09 0.30 -2.13
C VAL A 121 -0.39 0.58 -2.02
N VAL A 122 -1.11 0.48 -3.14
CA VAL A 122 -2.56 0.70 -3.20
C VAL A 122 -3.25 -0.59 -3.61
N SER A 123 -3.85 -1.25 -2.61
CA SER A 123 -4.66 -2.45 -2.75
C SER A 123 -6.14 -2.08 -2.83
N ALA A 124 -6.59 -1.77 -4.05
CA ALA A 124 -7.96 -1.40 -4.36
C ALA A 124 -8.28 -1.65 -5.84
N CYS A 125 -9.58 -1.74 -6.16
CA CYS A 125 -10.03 -1.70 -7.56
C CYS A 125 -9.56 -0.40 -8.22
N HIS A 126 -9.23 -0.45 -9.50
CA HIS A 126 -8.79 0.70 -10.30
C HIS A 126 -7.52 1.39 -9.78
N SER A 127 -6.78 0.78 -8.84
CA SER A 127 -5.62 1.37 -8.17
C SER A 127 -4.50 1.83 -9.11
N GLY A 128 -4.47 1.39 -10.37
CA GLY A 128 -3.58 1.90 -11.41
C GLY A 128 -3.72 3.41 -11.66
N VAL A 129 -4.85 4.05 -11.27
CA VAL A 129 -5.03 5.51 -11.33
C VAL A 129 -4.02 6.28 -10.45
N PHE A 130 -3.45 5.63 -9.43
CA PHE A 130 -2.41 6.21 -8.59
C PHE A 130 -1.02 6.21 -9.24
N ILE A 131 -0.84 5.56 -10.39
CA ILE A 131 0.38 5.68 -11.22
C ILE A 131 0.24 6.88 -12.18
N SER A 132 -0.22 8.00 -11.62
CA SER A 132 -0.46 9.27 -12.31
C SER A 132 0.84 10.01 -12.63
N SER A 133 0.77 11.05 -13.45
CA SER A 133 1.93 11.90 -13.75
C SER A 133 2.54 12.55 -12.50
N GLY A 134 1.72 12.98 -11.53
CA GLY A 134 2.19 13.57 -10.27
C GLY A 134 2.97 12.58 -9.42
N MET A 135 2.45 11.35 -9.29
CA MET A 135 3.07 10.28 -8.48
C MET A 135 4.35 9.70 -9.10
N ARG A 136 4.58 9.90 -10.41
CA ARG A 136 5.75 9.40 -11.14
C ARG A 136 7.00 10.25 -10.90
N GLN A 137 7.53 10.19 -9.67
CA GLN A 137 8.73 10.91 -9.27
C GLN A 137 9.96 10.00 -9.15
N PRO A 138 11.20 10.54 -9.27
CA PRO A 138 12.44 9.75 -9.11
C PRO A 138 12.56 9.02 -7.78
N ASN A 139 11.95 9.53 -6.70
CA ASN A 139 12.01 8.97 -5.35
C ASN A 139 10.78 8.10 -4.98
N ARG A 140 9.89 7.79 -5.92
CA ARG A 140 8.63 7.08 -5.67
C ARG A 140 8.66 5.67 -6.25
N ILE A 141 8.16 4.71 -5.48
CA ILE A 141 7.73 3.40 -5.97
C ILE A 141 6.23 3.31 -5.73
N VAL A 142 5.46 2.97 -6.75
CA VAL A 142 4.00 2.80 -6.66
C VAL A 142 3.62 1.40 -7.13
N LEU A 143 2.99 0.62 -6.25
CA LEU A 143 2.44 -0.70 -6.54
C LEU A 143 0.92 -0.60 -6.51
N SER A 144 0.25 -1.09 -7.56
CA SER A 144 -1.20 -1.16 -7.64
C SER A 144 -1.70 -2.59 -7.75
N ALA A 145 -2.78 -2.90 -7.04
CA ALA A 145 -3.43 -4.20 -7.12
C ALA A 145 -4.14 -4.47 -8.44
N ALA A 146 -4.51 -3.43 -9.17
CA ALA A 146 -5.17 -3.54 -10.46
C ALA A 146 -4.71 -2.44 -11.41
N ALA A 147 -4.93 -2.65 -12.71
CA ALA A 147 -4.85 -1.59 -13.71
C ALA A 147 -6.00 -0.58 -13.54
N ALA A 148 -5.81 0.62 -14.07
CA ALA A 148 -6.73 1.75 -13.88
C ALA A 148 -8.19 1.46 -14.33
N ASP A 149 -8.38 0.57 -15.30
CA ASP A 149 -9.68 0.18 -15.83
C ASP A 149 -10.15 -1.20 -15.33
N ARG A 150 -9.46 -1.80 -14.36
CA ARG A 150 -9.71 -3.16 -13.85
C ARG A 150 -10.06 -3.15 -12.37
N SER A 151 -10.90 -4.11 -11.98
CA SER A 151 -11.16 -4.41 -10.57
C SER A 151 -10.07 -5.31 -9.98
N SER A 152 -9.86 -5.22 -8.66
CA SER A 152 -9.08 -6.20 -7.89
C SER A 152 -10.02 -7.14 -7.13
N PHE A 153 -9.50 -8.25 -6.60
CA PHE A 153 -10.32 -9.35 -6.05
C PHE A 153 -9.90 -9.77 -4.64
N GLY A 154 -10.72 -10.61 -4.00
CA GLY A 154 -10.47 -11.17 -2.67
C GLY A 154 -11.03 -10.36 -1.50
N CYS A 155 -12.11 -9.60 -1.71
CA CYS A 155 -12.78 -8.84 -0.66
C CYS A 155 -14.14 -9.44 -0.25
N GLY A 156 -14.38 -10.73 -0.51
CA GLY A 156 -15.60 -11.43 -0.12
C GLY A 156 -15.63 -11.74 1.38
N ALA A 157 -16.80 -12.12 1.90
CA ALA A 157 -16.99 -12.39 3.33
C ALA A 157 -16.13 -13.57 3.87
N GLY A 158 -15.71 -14.49 3.00
CA GLY A 158 -14.83 -15.62 3.37
C GLY A 158 -13.34 -15.36 3.15
N ASP A 159 -12.97 -14.24 2.53
CA ASP A 159 -11.58 -13.94 2.23
C ASP A 159 -10.90 -13.32 3.45
N ARG A 160 -9.78 -13.93 3.88
CA ARG A 160 -8.96 -13.35 4.96
C ARG A 160 -8.20 -12.10 4.49
N TYR A 161 -7.78 -12.07 3.24
CA TYR A 161 -7.02 -10.98 2.62
C TYR A 161 -7.50 -10.78 1.19
N THR A 162 -7.30 -9.58 0.63
CA THR A 162 -7.40 -9.39 -0.82
C THR A 162 -6.36 -10.27 -1.53
N TYR A 163 -6.60 -10.62 -2.79
CA TYR A 163 -5.66 -11.47 -3.54
C TYR A 163 -4.29 -10.80 -3.66
N PHE A 164 -4.28 -9.47 -3.83
CA PHE A 164 -3.04 -8.70 -3.86
C PHE A 164 -2.35 -8.70 -2.50
N ASP A 165 -3.06 -8.43 -1.42
CA ASP A 165 -2.48 -8.42 -0.06
C ASP A 165 -1.94 -9.79 0.31
N GLN A 166 -2.69 -10.86 0.02
CA GLN A 166 -2.25 -12.23 0.22
C GLN A 166 -0.91 -12.49 -0.48
N CYS A 167 -0.83 -12.17 -1.77
CA CYS A 167 0.38 -12.38 -2.56
C CYS A 167 1.54 -11.50 -2.08
N LEU A 168 1.29 -10.23 -1.80
CA LEU A 168 2.30 -9.30 -1.29
C LEU A 168 2.89 -9.82 0.03
N LEU A 169 2.03 -10.22 0.97
CA LEU A 169 2.44 -10.74 2.27
C LEU A 169 3.18 -12.08 2.15
N GLN A 170 2.76 -12.97 1.25
CA GLN A 170 3.44 -14.24 1.00
C GLN A 170 4.85 -14.04 0.40
N GLN A 171 5.02 -13.07 -0.49
CA GLN A 171 6.30 -12.82 -1.17
C GLN A 171 7.23 -11.89 -0.38
N PHE A 172 6.72 -11.15 0.62
CA PHE A 172 7.47 -10.15 1.39
C PHE A 172 8.80 -10.69 1.96
N ASP A 173 8.78 -11.90 2.51
CA ASP A 173 9.96 -12.52 3.10
C ASP A 173 10.87 -13.21 2.09
N GLY A 174 10.50 -13.30 0.81
CA GLY A 174 11.38 -13.83 -0.24
C GLY A 174 12.18 -12.74 -0.96
N ALA A 175 11.69 -11.50 -0.97
CA ALA A 175 12.27 -10.41 -1.73
C ALA A 175 13.34 -9.62 -0.95
N ALA A 176 14.33 -9.08 -1.66
CA ALA A 176 15.31 -8.14 -1.10
C ALA A 176 14.94 -6.68 -1.40
N THR A 177 14.47 -6.39 -2.61
CA THR A 177 14.04 -5.03 -3.03
C THR A 177 12.55 -4.93 -3.26
N TRP A 178 12.01 -3.70 -3.22
CA TRP A 178 10.61 -3.45 -3.53
C TRP A 178 10.25 -3.81 -4.98
N GLN A 179 11.19 -3.62 -5.91
CA GLN A 179 11.00 -4.04 -7.31
C GLN A 179 10.87 -5.57 -7.44
N GLN A 180 11.71 -6.33 -6.72
CA GLN A 180 11.60 -7.80 -6.68
C GLN A 180 10.26 -8.23 -6.06
N LEU A 181 9.86 -7.60 -4.95
CA LEU A 181 8.58 -7.87 -4.30
C LEU A 181 7.41 -7.59 -5.24
N ALA A 182 7.43 -6.48 -5.98
CA ALA A 182 6.40 -6.12 -6.94
C ALA A 182 6.26 -7.18 -8.04
N GLY A 183 7.39 -7.62 -8.62
CA GLY A 183 7.40 -8.67 -9.64
C GLY A 183 6.84 -10.01 -9.12
N ALA A 184 7.30 -10.47 -7.96
CA ALA A 184 6.83 -11.71 -7.35
C ALA A 184 5.34 -11.65 -6.98
N THR A 185 4.89 -10.51 -6.44
CA THR A 185 3.49 -10.26 -6.10
C THR A 185 2.61 -10.34 -7.34
N LYS A 186 3.01 -9.68 -8.44
CA LYS A 186 2.29 -9.73 -9.72
C LYS A 186 2.14 -11.16 -10.23
N SER A 187 3.23 -11.94 -10.29
CA SER A 187 3.18 -13.33 -10.76
C SER A 187 2.30 -14.22 -9.87
N CYS A 188 2.30 -13.98 -8.56
CA CYS A 188 1.41 -14.67 -7.62
C CYS A 188 -0.06 -14.34 -7.90
N VAL A 189 -0.41 -13.05 -8.06
CA VAL A 189 -1.80 -12.61 -8.33
C VAL A 189 -2.30 -13.19 -9.64
N GLU A 190 -1.52 -13.08 -10.72
CA GLU A 190 -1.89 -13.64 -12.02
C GLU A 190 -2.13 -15.17 -11.95
N THR A 191 -1.34 -15.87 -11.15
CA THR A 191 -1.52 -17.32 -10.94
C THR A 191 -2.79 -17.62 -10.14
N LEU A 192 -3.04 -16.86 -9.08
CA LEU A 192 -4.24 -17.00 -8.26
C LEU A 192 -5.50 -16.71 -9.07
N GLU A 193 -5.55 -15.61 -9.81
CA GLU A 193 -6.69 -15.23 -10.64
C GLU A 193 -7.00 -16.27 -11.73
N ARG A 194 -5.98 -16.84 -12.38
CA ARG A 194 -6.16 -17.95 -13.32
C ARG A 194 -6.78 -19.18 -12.64
N LYS A 195 -6.30 -19.55 -11.45
CA LYS A 195 -6.85 -20.68 -10.68
C LYS A 195 -8.31 -20.45 -10.27
N MET A 196 -8.66 -19.20 -9.96
CA MET A 196 -10.02 -18.79 -9.62
C MET A 196 -10.94 -18.60 -10.84
N GLY A 197 -10.44 -18.81 -12.06
CA GLY A 197 -11.23 -18.68 -13.29
C GLY A 197 -11.63 -17.25 -13.64
N ILE A 198 -10.91 -16.25 -13.14
CA ILE A 198 -11.18 -14.83 -13.42
C ILE A 198 -10.91 -14.53 -14.89
N GLN A 199 -11.96 -14.16 -15.62
CA GLN A 199 -11.88 -13.89 -17.06
C GLN A 199 -11.24 -12.54 -17.39
N ARG A 200 -11.51 -11.52 -16.56
CA ARG A 200 -10.95 -10.17 -16.68
C ARG A 200 -9.99 -9.93 -15.51
N PRO A 201 -8.69 -10.26 -15.65
CA PRO A 201 -7.73 -10.18 -14.55
C PRO A 201 -7.49 -8.74 -14.10
N SER A 202 -7.01 -8.58 -12.87
CA SER A 202 -6.74 -7.28 -12.27
C SER A 202 -5.58 -6.56 -12.93
N LEU A 203 -4.59 -7.31 -13.44
CA LEU A 203 -3.36 -6.80 -14.06
C LEU A 203 -2.59 -5.83 -13.13
N PRO A 204 -2.02 -6.30 -12.00
CA PRO A 204 -1.25 -5.44 -11.11
C PRO A 204 -0.16 -4.66 -11.84
N GLN A 205 0.00 -3.39 -11.48
CA GLN A 205 0.96 -2.49 -12.13
C GLN A 205 1.99 -1.97 -11.13
N THR A 206 3.13 -1.52 -11.65
CA THR A 206 4.21 -0.99 -10.84
C THR A 206 4.90 0.15 -11.57
N PHE A 207 5.21 1.21 -10.82
CA PHE A 207 6.14 2.25 -11.22
C PHE A 207 7.31 2.29 -10.24
N VAL A 208 8.51 2.45 -10.77
CA VAL A 208 9.75 2.56 -10.00
C VAL A 208 10.50 3.78 -10.50
N GLY A 209 10.67 4.77 -9.63
CA GLY A 209 11.45 5.97 -9.90
C GLY A 209 12.94 5.66 -10.03
N SER A 210 13.65 6.43 -10.86
CA SER A 210 15.07 6.21 -11.15
C SER A 210 16.00 6.33 -9.94
N GLY A 211 15.59 7.04 -8.88
CA GLY A 211 16.35 7.20 -7.64
C GLY A 211 16.12 6.09 -6.61
N VAL A 212 15.23 5.13 -6.87
CA VAL A 212 14.80 4.10 -5.92
C VAL A 212 14.73 2.69 -6.53
N ALA A 213 15.34 2.46 -7.69
CA ALA A 213 15.34 1.16 -8.37
C ALA A 213 15.83 0.01 -7.46
N ASP A 214 16.90 0.26 -6.70
CA ASP A 214 17.50 -0.73 -5.80
C ASP A 214 17.05 -0.58 -4.35
N LEU A 215 15.97 0.18 -4.08
CA LEU A 215 15.49 0.39 -2.71
C LEU A 215 15.11 -0.95 -2.06
N ARG A 216 15.81 -1.28 -0.98
CA ARG A 216 15.58 -2.50 -0.20
C ARG A 216 14.32 -2.40 0.64
N ILE A 217 13.72 -3.56 0.87
CA ILE A 217 12.65 -3.72 1.87
C ILE A 217 13.26 -3.48 3.26
N PRO A 218 12.55 -2.88 4.23
CA PRO A 218 13.08 -2.71 5.59
C PRO A 218 13.65 -4.00 6.17
N GLY A 219 14.89 -3.96 6.67
CA GLY A 219 15.57 -5.10 7.29
C GLY A 219 16.06 -6.18 6.31
N ARG A 220 16.54 -5.77 5.12
CA ARG A 220 17.14 -6.62 4.06
C ARG A 220 18.43 -6.01 3.51
#